data_AF-A0A0F3N9I1-F1
#
_entry.id   AF-A0A0F3N9I1-F1
#
_cell.length_a   1.000
_cell.length_b   1.000
_cell.length_c   1.000
_cell.angle_alpha   90.00
_cell.angle_beta   90.00
_cell.angle_gamma   90.00
#
_symmetry.space_group_name_H-M   'P 1'
#
loop_
_entity.id
_entity.type
_entity.pdbx_description
1 polymer ?
#
loop_
_entity_poly.entity_id
_entity_poly.type
_entity_poly.pdbx_seq_one_letter_code
_entity_poly.pdbx_strand_id
1 'polypeptide(L)'
;MTKDGSSAKNKTGYGQYALTTNNGTNHTVALCGGAGNKSTGSSGSPQNLKEFVEKTLKEEKGEIKNWPTSTKEGGTRSETINDNAIEVAKDLTKLTPEEKTIVAGLLAKTIEGGEVVEIRAVSSTSVMVNACYDLLSEGLGVVPYACVGLGGNFVGVVDGHITPKLAYRLKAGLSYQLSPEISAFAGGFYHRVVGDGVYDDLPAQLPLP
;
A
#
# COMPACT_ATOMS: atom_id res chain seq x y z
N MET A 1 19.15 1.17 -7.98
CA MET A 1 20.58 1.28 -8.40
C MET A 1 20.66 1.27 -9.92
N THR A 2 21.66 1.90 -10.54
CA THR A 2 21.86 1.84 -12.00
C THR A 2 22.05 0.40 -12.47
N LYS A 3 21.54 0.08 -13.66
CA LYS A 3 21.57 -1.28 -14.20
C LYS A 3 22.77 -1.47 -15.15
N ASP A 4 23.21 -2.71 -15.27
CA ASP A 4 24.23 -3.06 -16.25
C ASP A 4 23.62 -3.02 -17.66
N GLY A 5 24.24 -2.26 -18.55
CA GLY A 5 23.87 -2.21 -19.96
C GLY A 5 24.62 -3.20 -20.85
N SER A 6 25.65 -3.86 -20.33
CA SER A 6 26.50 -4.80 -21.07
C SER A 6 25.74 -6.06 -21.45
N SER A 7 25.96 -6.54 -22.67
CA SER A 7 25.47 -7.84 -23.14
C SER A 7 26.56 -8.92 -23.13
N ALA A 8 27.79 -8.58 -22.72
CA ALA A 8 28.94 -9.49 -22.72
C ALA A 8 29.16 -10.09 -21.33
N LYS A 9 29.30 -11.42 -21.25
CA LYS A 9 29.33 -12.20 -19.99
C LYS A 9 30.43 -11.85 -18.98
N ASN A 10 31.40 -10.99 -19.33
CA ASN A 10 32.56 -10.62 -18.48
C ASN A 10 32.86 -9.11 -18.50
N LYS A 11 31.90 -8.27 -18.89
CA LYS A 11 32.05 -6.81 -18.83
C LYS A 11 30.83 -6.23 -18.15
N THR A 12 31.04 -5.35 -17.18
CA THR A 12 29.99 -4.53 -16.60
C THR A 12 30.04 -3.15 -17.24
N GLY A 13 28.87 -2.61 -17.56
CA GLY A 13 28.70 -1.30 -18.16
C GLY A 13 27.58 -0.56 -17.46
N TYR A 14 27.82 -0.12 -16.22
CA TYR A 14 26.86 0.66 -15.46
C TYR A 14 26.86 2.13 -15.89
N GLY A 15 25.67 2.74 -15.89
CA GLY A 15 25.51 4.17 -16.13
C GLY A 15 26.01 4.98 -14.93
N GLN A 16 26.43 6.22 -15.18
CA GLN A 16 26.77 7.18 -14.13
C GLN A 16 25.66 8.22 -14.00
N TYR A 17 25.11 8.42 -12.82
CA TYR A 17 24.12 9.44 -12.59
C TYR A 17 24.66 10.83 -12.87
N ALA A 18 23.88 11.63 -13.59
CA ALA A 18 24.17 13.01 -13.94
C ALA A 18 22.88 13.79 -14.21
N LEU A 19 23.02 15.10 -14.43
CA LEU A 19 21.90 15.99 -14.75
C LEU A 19 21.18 15.64 -16.05
N THR A 20 21.90 15.09 -17.04
CA THR A 20 21.34 14.72 -18.34
C THR A 20 21.81 13.33 -18.76
N THR A 21 20.94 12.64 -19.49
CA THR A 21 21.24 11.33 -20.06
C THR A 21 22.02 11.49 -21.36
N ASN A 22 23.31 11.13 -21.37
CA ASN A 22 24.10 10.87 -22.57
C ASN A 22 24.80 9.51 -22.36
N ASN A 23 24.10 8.45 -22.74
CA ASN A 23 24.62 7.09 -22.59
C ASN A 23 25.57 6.70 -23.74
N GLY A 24 25.54 7.43 -24.86
CA GLY A 24 26.37 7.16 -26.04
C GLY A 24 27.86 7.40 -25.79
N THR A 25 28.19 8.62 -25.39
CA THR A 25 29.56 9.15 -25.34
C THR A 25 30.04 9.34 -23.90
N ASN A 26 29.18 9.85 -23.02
CA ASN A 26 29.55 10.21 -21.65
C ASN A 26 29.17 9.15 -20.62
N HIS A 27 28.44 8.11 -21.03
CA HIS A 27 27.91 7.04 -20.18
C HIS A 27 27.09 7.54 -18.99
N THR A 28 26.43 8.69 -19.14
CA THR A 28 25.61 9.30 -18.09
C THR A 28 24.13 8.99 -18.24
N VAL A 29 23.45 8.88 -17.10
CA VAL A 29 22.00 8.61 -17.01
C VAL A 29 21.35 9.57 -16.01
N ALA A 30 20.21 10.15 -16.38
CA ALA A 30 19.37 10.96 -15.49
C ALA A 30 18.10 10.20 -15.02
N LEU A 31 17.91 8.96 -15.49
CA LEU A 31 16.81 8.09 -15.11
C LEU A 31 17.22 7.21 -13.92
N CYS A 32 16.41 7.17 -12.87
CA CYS A 32 16.56 6.28 -11.72
C CYS A 32 16.58 4.82 -12.20
N GLY A 33 17.65 4.11 -11.85
CA GLY A 33 17.85 2.74 -12.32
C GLY A 33 18.15 2.61 -13.81
N GLY A 34 18.54 3.71 -14.48
CA GLY A 34 18.98 3.72 -15.87
C GLY A 34 20.14 2.76 -16.11
N ALA A 35 20.13 2.11 -17.27
CA ALA A 35 21.20 1.21 -17.70
C ALA A 35 22.33 2.00 -18.37
N GLY A 36 23.58 1.58 -18.17
CA GLY A 36 24.72 2.12 -18.92
C GLY A 36 24.75 1.64 -20.36
N ASN A 37 25.84 1.93 -21.07
CA ASN A 37 26.03 1.51 -22.46
C ASN A 37 26.89 0.25 -22.57
N LYS A 38 26.71 -0.46 -23.69
CA LYS A 38 27.36 -1.71 -24.09
C LYS A 38 28.84 -1.56 -24.46
N SER A 39 29.31 -0.33 -24.69
CA SER A 39 30.68 -0.01 -25.10
C SER A 39 31.61 0.19 -23.89
N THR A 40 32.86 -0.26 -24.05
CA THR A 40 33.95 -0.15 -23.07
C THR A 40 34.20 1.30 -22.67
N GLY A 41 33.79 1.67 -21.45
CA GLY A 41 33.96 3.03 -20.90
C GLY A 41 32.99 3.38 -19.76
N SER A 42 31.95 2.58 -19.55
CA SER A 42 30.99 2.71 -18.47
C SER A 42 31.58 2.31 -17.10
N SER A 43 31.00 2.83 -16.01
CA SER A 43 31.45 2.57 -14.64
C SER A 43 31.47 1.07 -14.34
N GLY A 44 32.53 0.58 -13.70
CA GLY A 44 32.65 -0.83 -13.29
C GLY A 44 31.67 -1.23 -12.18
N SER A 45 31.15 -0.25 -11.42
CA SER A 45 30.23 -0.47 -10.30
C SER A 45 28.90 0.27 -10.47
N PRO A 46 27.79 -0.29 -9.96
CA PRO A 46 26.50 0.39 -9.96
C PRO A 46 26.51 1.59 -9.01
N GLN A 47 25.76 2.64 -9.38
CA GLN A 47 25.47 3.77 -8.50
C GLN A 47 24.10 3.58 -7.82
N ASN A 48 24.01 4.00 -6.56
CA ASN A 48 22.87 3.80 -5.70
C ASN A 48 22.00 5.07 -5.62
N LEU A 49 20.99 5.04 -4.75
CA LEU A 49 20.06 6.16 -4.58
C LEU A 49 20.79 7.44 -4.13
N LYS A 50 21.86 7.32 -3.34
CA LYS A 50 22.68 8.45 -2.91
C LYS A 50 23.21 9.25 -4.10
N GLU A 51 23.85 8.59 -5.06
CA GLU A 51 24.39 9.24 -6.25
C GLU A 51 23.29 9.79 -7.16
N PHE A 52 22.11 9.13 -7.21
CA PHE A 52 20.95 9.67 -7.93
C PHE A 52 20.50 11.01 -7.33
N VAL A 53 20.35 11.07 -6.01
CA VAL A 53 19.98 12.31 -5.32
C VAL A 53 21.05 13.38 -5.52
N GLU A 54 22.33 13.05 -5.29
CA GLU A 54 23.44 14.00 -5.36
C GLU A 54 23.73 14.53 -6.78
N LYS A 55 23.59 13.68 -7.81
CA LYS A 55 24.04 14.00 -9.18
C LYS A 55 22.90 14.31 -10.14
N THR A 56 21.71 13.77 -9.89
CA THR A 56 20.56 13.88 -10.79
C THR A 56 19.49 14.81 -10.23
N LEU A 57 19.17 14.73 -8.93
CA LEU A 57 18.15 15.56 -8.27
C LEU A 57 18.71 16.86 -7.68
N LYS A 58 19.60 17.54 -8.42
CA LYS A 58 20.18 18.79 -7.93
C LYS A 58 19.13 19.90 -7.88
N GLU A 59 19.18 20.68 -6.83
CA GLU A 59 18.44 21.93 -6.76
C GLU A 59 19.18 23.01 -7.55
N GLU A 60 18.49 23.59 -8.53
CA GLU A 60 18.98 24.75 -9.26
C GLU A 60 17.89 25.82 -9.26
N LYS A 61 18.20 27.00 -8.70
CA LYS A 61 17.27 28.14 -8.61
C LYS A 61 15.95 27.81 -7.90
N GLY A 62 15.99 26.97 -6.86
CA GLY A 62 14.80 26.56 -6.10
C GLY A 62 13.97 25.46 -6.75
N GLU A 63 14.41 24.89 -7.89
CA GLU A 63 13.77 23.76 -8.54
C GLU A 63 14.64 22.50 -8.45
N ILE A 64 14.04 21.38 -8.03
CA ILE A 64 14.69 20.07 -8.09
C ILE A 64 14.69 19.60 -9.54
N LYS A 65 15.89 19.48 -10.13
CA LYS A 65 16.05 18.96 -11.50
C LYS A 65 15.74 17.47 -11.55
N ASN A 66 15.30 17.02 -12.72
CA ASN A 66 14.99 15.61 -13.03
C ASN A 66 13.87 14.97 -12.18
N TRP A 67 13.20 15.73 -11.31
CA TRP A 67 12.00 15.27 -10.62
C TRP A 67 10.76 15.98 -11.17
N PRO A 68 9.64 15.27 -11.42
CA PRO A 68 9.48 13.80 -11.47
C PRO A 68 9.96 13.18 -12.79
N THR A 69 10.40 13.99 -13.76
CA THR A 69 10.75 13.55 -15.13
C THR A 69 12.22 13.81 -15.43
N SER A 70 12.93 12.81 -15.96
CA SER A 70 14.34 12.86 -16.34
C SER A 70 14.60 13.79 -17.53
N THR A 71 15.87 14.20 -17.68
CA THR A 71 16.32 15.08 -18.76
C THR A 71 17.25 14.33 -19.70
N LYS A 72 16.96 14.42 -21.00
CA LYS A 72 17.77 13.87 -22.08
C LYS A 72 18.95 14.81 -22.40
N GLU A 73 19.86 14.34 -23.24
CA GLU A 73 20.90 15.17 -23.83
C GLU A 73 20.30 16.42 -24.51
N GLY A 74 21.00 17.56 -24.40
CA GLY A 74 20.51 18.86 -24.89
C GLY A 74 19.54 19.59 -23.95
N GLY A 75 19.24 19.03 -22.77
CA GLY A 75 18.43 19.69 -21.74
C GLY A 75 16.92 19.52 -21.92
N THR A 76 16.49 18.74 -22.90
CA THR A 76 15.07 18.44 -23.16
C THR A 76 14.56 17.41 -22.15
N ARG A 77 13.37 17.63 -21.59
CA ARG A 77 12.69 16.64 -20.74
C ARG A 77 12.40 15.36 -21.53
N SER A 78 12.41 14.22 -20.84
CA SER A 78 11.99 12.94 -21.40
C SER A 78 10.55 13.02 -21.93
N GLU A 79 10.27 12.34 -23.04
CA GLU A 79 8.90 12.20 -23.58
C GLU A 79 8.02 11.34 -22.68
N THR A 80 8.66 10.45 -21.90
CA THR A 80 7.98 9.66 -20.87
C THR A 80 7.83 10.51 -19.62
N ILE A 81 6.71 11.22 -19.51
CA ILE A 81 6.38 12.04 -18.36
C ILE A 81 6.39 11.18 -17.09
N ASN A 82 7.00 11.71 -16.02
CA ASN A 82 7.13 11.09 -14.69
C ASN A 82 7.98 9.80 -14.65
N ASP A 83 8.83 9.55 -15.64
CA ASP A 83 9.68 8.35 -15.71
C ASP A 83 10.49 8.09 -14.42
N ASN A 84 11.09 9.11 -13.80
CA ASN A 84 11.81 8.97 -12.53
C ASN A 84 10.90 8.58 -11.38
N ALA A 85 9.73 9.23 -11.24
CA ALA A 85 8.77 8.89 -10.20
C ALA A 85 8.25 7.45 -10.37
N ILE A 86 8.01 7.03 -11.61
CA ILE A 86 7.57 5.67 -11.94
C ILE A 86 8.64 4.64 -11.57
N GLU A 87 9.91 4.86 -11.92
CA GLU A 87 10.98 3.92 -11.61
C GLU A 87 11.28 3.84 -10.10
N VAL A 88 11.26 4.97 -9.38
CA VAL A 88 11.38 4.96 -7.91
C VAL A 88 10.24 4.17 -7.27
N ALA A 89 8.99 4.41 -7.69
CA ALA A 89 7.83 3.68 -7.16
C ALA A 89 7.91 2.17 -7.44
N LYS A 90 8.35 1.77 -8.65
CA LYS A 90 8.57 0.36 -8.99
C LYS A 90 9.59 -0.31 -8.08
N ASP A 91 10.66 0.37 -7.69
CA ASP A 91 11.65 -0.20 -6.79
C ASP A 91 11.15 -0.26 -5.34
N LEU A 92 10.40 0.76 -4.87
CA LEU A 92 9.77 0.75 -3.53
C LEU A 92 8.79 -0.41 -3.34
N THR A 93 8.01 -0.76 -4.38
CA THR A 93 7.05 -1.87 -4.28
C THR A 93 7.70 -3.24 -4.12
N LYS A 94 8.92 -3.42 -4.62
CA LYS A 94 9.67 -4.70 -4.59
C LYS A 94 10.44 -4.95 -3.30
N LEU A 95 10.49 -3.97 -2.41
CA LEU A 95 11.13 -4.10 -1.10
C LEU A 95 10.43 -5.15 -0.22
N THR A 96 11.19 -5.82 0.64
CA THR A 96 10.62 -6.67 1.70
C THR A 96 9.85 -5.83 2.72
N PRO A 97 8.97 -6.42 3.55
CA PRO A 97 8.28 -5.69 4.62
C PRO A 97 9.24 -4.92 5.54
N GLU A 98 10.36 -5.53 5.92
CA GLU A 98 11.38 -4.93 6.78
C GLU A 98 12.04 -3.73 6.09
N GLU A 99 12.41 -3.87 4.81
CA GLU A 99 13.00 -2.80 4.02
C GLU A 99 12.01 -1.64 3.80
N LYS A 100 10.72 -1.94 3.61
CA LYS A 100 9.65 -0.93 3.51
C LYS A 100 9.54 -0.12 4.80
N THR A 101 9.58 -0.78 5.95
CA THR A 101 9.54 -0.11 7.26
C THR A 101 10.74 0.82 7.46
N ILE A 102 11.95 0.39 7.05
CA ILE A 102 13.16 1.23 7.10
C ILE A 102 13.02 2.47 6.20
N VAL A 103 12.61 2.28 4.95
CA VAL A 103 12.46 3.40 3.99
C VAL A 103 11.35 4.36 4.44
N ALA A 104 10.22 3.83 4.90
CA ALA A 104 9.13 4.64 5.43
C ALA A 104 9.61 5.45 6.64
N GLY A 105 10.33 4.84 7.60
CA GLY A 105 10.93 5.53 8.75
C GLY A 105 11.88 6.65 8.35
N LEU A 106 12.71 6.45 7.32
CA LEU A 106 13.58 7.49 6.78
C LEU A 106 12.79 8.63 6.15
N LEU A 107 11.71 8.34 5.40
CA LEU A 107 10.83 9.36 4.83
C LEU A 107 10.13 10.16 5.92
N ALA A 108 9.63 9.50 6.96
CA ALA A 108 9.06 10.16 8.14
C ALA A 108 10.03 11.13 8.81
N LYS A 109 11.31 10.79 8.93
CA LYS A 109 12.32 11.69 9.51
C LYS A 109 12.57 12.94 8.65
N THR A 110 12.32 12.88 7.34
CA THR A 110 12.52 14.04 6.43
C THR A 110 11.37 15.04 6.45
N ILE A 111 10.18 14.63 6.88
CA ILE A 111 9.05 15.52 7.13
C ILE A 111 8.99 15.76 8.64
N GLU A 112 9.27 16.98 9.12
CA GLU A 112 9.12 17.28 10.55
C GLU A 112 7.69 16.92 10.99
N GLY A 113 7.55 15.84 11.78
CA GLY A 113 6.26 15.33 12.26
C GLY A 113 5.68 14.10 11.57
N GLY A 114 6.41 13.40 10.69
CA GLY A 114 5.96 12.11 10.17
C GLY A 114 6.17 10.96 11.15
N GLU A 115 5.11 10.22 11.50
CA GLU A 115 5.20 8.95 12.22
C GLU A 115 4.90 7.79 11.25
N VAL A 116 5.69 6.72 11.31
CA VAL A 116 5.51 5.53 10.46
C VAL A 116 4.97 4.39 11.28
N VAL A 117 3.82 3.89 10.85
CA VAL A 117 3.11 2.77 11.47
C VAL A 117 2.97 1.64 10.46
N GLU A 118 3.41 0.44 10.84
CA GLU A 118 3.25 -0.75 10.01
C GLU A 118 1.93 -1.47 10.37
N ILE A 119 0.92 -1.36 9.51
CA ILE A 119 -0.37 -2.06 9.70
C ILE A 119 -0.29 -3.44 9.04
N ARG A 120 0.11 -4.45 9.82
CA ARG A 120 0.30 -5.84 9.31
C ARG A 120 -1.00 -6.59 9.02
N ALA A 121 -2.08 -6.27 9.72
CA ALA A 121 -3.44 -6.75 9.43
C ALA A 121 -4.45 -6.00 10.31
N VAL A 122 -5.67 -5.81 9.79
CA VAL A 122 -6.83 -5.39 10.59
C VAL A 122 -7.70 -6.62 10.80
N SER A 123 -7.76 -7.15 12.03
CA SER A 123 -8.68 -8.24 12.38
C SER A 123 -9.91 -7.65 13.06
N SER A 124 -11.07 -7.86 12.44
CA SER A 124 -12.38 -7.44 12.97
C SER A 124 -13.13 -8.70 13.40
N THR A 125 -13.17 -8.97 14.71
CA THR A 125 -13.99 -10.07 15.25
C THR A 125 -15.26 -9.45 15.81
N SER A 126 -16.42 -9.71 15.18
CA SER A 126 -17.71 -9.25 15.70
C SER A 126 -18.45 -10.36 16.43
N VAL A 127 -18.83 -10.13 17.68
CA VAL A 127 -19.72 -11.03 18.44
C VAL A 127 -21.09 -10.37 18.55
N MET A 128 -22.14 -11.04 18.07
CA MET A 128 -23.51 -10.51 18.05
C MET A 128 -24.50 -11.51 18.65
N VAL A 129 -25.36 -11.03 19.54
CA VAL A 129 -26.50 -11.76 20.10
C VAL A 129 -27.76 -11.28 19.38
N ASN A 130 -28.48 -12.19 18.71
CA ASN A 130 -29.73 -11.88 18.01
C ASN A 130 -30.94 -12.39 18.80
N ALA A 131 -31.90 -11.51 19.07
CA ALA A 131 -33.25 -11.86 19.48
C ALA A 131 -34.14 -11.92 18.24
N CYS A 132 -34.67 -13.10 17.93
CA CYS A 132 -35.51 -13.34 16.76
C CYS A 132 -36.96 -13.60 17.16
N TYR A 133 -37.87 -13.16 16.31
CA TYR A 133 -39.29 -13.43 16.42
C TYR A 133 -39.79 -14.03 15.10
N ASP A 134 -40.36 -15.22 15.18
CA ASP A 134 -41.00 -15.91 14.06
C ASP A 134 -42.48 -15.53 14.04
N LEU A 135 -42.89 -14.85 12.99
CA LEU A 135 -44.28 -14.53 12.73
C LEU A 135 -44.93 -15.79 12.15
N LEU A 136 -45.49 -16.61 13.03
CA LEU A 136 -46.26 -17.79 12.62
C LEU A 136 -47.48 -17.32 11.81
N SER A 137 -47.44 -17.55 10.50
CA SER A 137 -48.57 -17.34 9.61
C SER A 137 -49.28 -18.68 9.44
N GLU A 138 -50.46 -18.83 10.05
CA GLU A 138 -51.28 -20.03 9.90
C GLU A 138 -51.60 -20.25 8.41
N GLY A 139 -51.17 -21.38 7.83
CA GLY A 139 -51.59 -21.84 6.50
C GLY A 139 -50.59 -21.70 5.35
N LEU A 140 -49.37 -21.16 5.54
CA LEU A 140 -48.31 -21.16 4.52
C LEU A 140 -47.07 -21.90 5.04
N GLY A 141 -46.43 -22.74 4.21
CA GLY A 141 -45.14 -23.40 4.51
C GLY A 141 -43.94 -22.44 4.63
N VAL A 142 -44.20 -21.12 4.68
CA VAL A 142 -43.22 -20.04 4.77
C VAL A 142 -43.50 -19.25 6.06
N VAL A 143 -42.51 -19.15 6.93
CA VAL A 143 -42.55 -18.43 8.20
C VAL A 143 -41.71 -17.15 8.08
N PRO A 144 -42.33 -15.97 8.01
CA PRO A 144 -41.60 -14.72 8.12
C PRO A 144 -40.91 -14.59 9.49
N TYR A 145 -39.66 -14.13 9.50
CA TYR A 145 -38.91 -13.89 10.71
C TYR A 145 -38.22 -12.53 10.71
N ALA A 146 -38.12 -11.93 11.88
CA ALA A 146 -37.36 -10.71 12.12
C ALA A 146 -36.47 -10.90 13.34
N CYS A 147 -35.25 -10.40 13.28
CA CYS A 147 -34.30 -10.42 14.38
C CYS A 147 -33.72 -9.04 14.62
N VAL A 148 -33.54 -8.70 15.89
CA VAL A 148 -32.69 -7.58 16.31
C VAL A 148 -31.48 -8.14 17.04
N GLY A 149 -30.30 -7.74 16.58
CA GLY A 149 -29.00 -8.15 17.07
C GLY A 149 -28.29 -7.00 17.74
N LEU A 150 -27.74 -7.25 18.93
CA LEU A 150 -26.84 -6.35 19.62
C LEU A 150 -25.52 -7.07 19.84
N GLY A 151 -24.42 -6.36 19.65
CA GLY A 151 -23.10 -6.96 19.74
C GLY A 151 -21.99 -5.94 19.88
N GLY A 152 -20.77 -6.46 19.88
CA GLY A 152 -19.55 -5.68 19.82
C GLY A 152 -18.75 -6.06 18.59
N ASN A 153 -18.20 -5.06 17.89
CA ASN A 153 -17.10 -5.29 16.98
C ASN A 153 -15.80 -5.05 17.75
N PHE A 154 -14.93 -6.06 17.76
CA PHE A 154 -13.62 -6.00 18.39
C PHE A 154 -12.58 -5.84 17.29
N VAL A 155 -11.98 -4.66 17.21
CA VAL A 155 -10.80 -4.40 16.39
C VAL A 155 -9.62 -4.35 17.33
N GLY A 156 -8.84 -5.42 17.36
CA GLY A 156 -7.62 -5.50 18.15
C GLY A 156 -6.42 -5.26 17.26
N VAL A 157 -5.61 -4.24 17.56
CA VAL A 157 -4.22 -4.15 17.09
C VAL A 157 -3.34 -4.62 18.25
N VAL A 158 -2.33 -5.42 17.92
CA VAL A 158 -1.54 -6.26 18.82
C VAL A 158 -0.93 -5.47 19.99
N ASP A 159 -1.62 -5.41 21.14
CA ASP A 159 -1.13 -5.43 22.54
C ASP A 159 -2.22 -4.98 23.53
N GLY A 160 -3.10 -5.91 23.91
CA GLY A 160 -3.93 -5.80 25.13
C GLY A 160 -5.05 -4.73 25.17
N HIS A 161 -5.11 -3.81 24.21
CA HIS A 161 -6.15 -2.78 24.16
C HIS A 161 -7.25 -3.21 23.18
N ILE A 162 -8.39 -3.59 23.75
CA ILE A 162 -9.60 -3.91 23.01
C ILE A 162 -10.49 -2.68 23.07
N THR A 163 -10.76 -2.05 21.94
CA THR A 163 -11.72 -0.93 21.84
C THR A 163 -13.07 -1.50 21.39
N PRO A 164 -13.98 -1.91 22.30
CA PRO A 164 -15.26 -2.47 21.91
C PRO A 164 -16.14 -1.37 21.32
N LYS A 165 -16.52 -1.51 20.05
CA LYS A 165 -17.60 -0.68 19.50
C LYS A 165 -18.90 -1.45 19.51
N LEU A 166 -19.93 -0.86 20.10
CA LEU A 166 -21.28 -1.39 20.04
C LEU A 166 -21.74 -1.43 18.59
N ALA A 167 -22.30 -2.55 18.18
CA ALA A 167 -22.88 -2.73 16.85
C ALA A 167 -24.29 -3.32 16.99
N TYR A 168 -25.17 -2.89 16.09
CA TYR A 168 -26.51 -3.44 16.00
C TYR A 168 -26.73 -4.04 14.61
N ARG A 169 -27.52 -5.12 14.57
CA ARG A 169 -27.87 -5.81 13.34
C ARG A 169 -29.38 -6.02 13.28
N LEU A 170 -30.02 -5.58 12.21
CA LEU A 170 -31.41 -5.91 11.92
C LEU A 170 -31.41 -6.99 10.84
N LYS A 171 -32.09 -8.12 11.06
CA LYS A 171 -32.22 -9.18 10.06
C LYS A 171 -33.71 -9.44 9.85
N ALA A 172 -34.13 -9.56 8.60
CA ALA A 172 -35.51 -9.92 8.28
C ALA A 172 -35.52 -10.85 7.08
N GLY A 173 -36.42 -11.81 7.07
CA GLY A 173 -36.47 -12.81 6.02
C GLY A 173 -37.64 -13.76 6.12
N LEU A 174 -37.58 -14.79 5.31
CA LEU A 174 -38.52 -15.88 5.20
C LEU A 174 -37.78 -17.18 5.50
N SER A 175 -38.35 -18.00 6.37
CA SER A 175 -37.94 -19.37 6.63
C SER A 175 -38.90 -20.33 5.93
N TYR A 176 -38.40 -21.29 5.18
CA TYR A 176 -39.17 -22.33 4.53
C TYR A 176 -38.77 -23.69 5.11
N GLN A 177 -39.75 -24.41 5.65
CA GLN A 177 -39.49 -25.76 6.17
C GLN A 177 -39.50 -26.76 5.00
N LEU A 178 -38.32 -27.27 4.65
CA LEU A 178 -38.15 -28.33 3.64
C LEU A 178 -38.55 -29.70 4.21
N SER A 179 -38.27 -29.91 5.50
CA SER A 179 -38.57 -31.13 6.27
C SER A 179 -38.63 -30.77 7.76
N PRO A 180 -39.16 -31.63 8.65
CA PRO A 180 -39.23 -31.34 10.10
C PRO A 180 -37.88 -30.97 10.75
N GLU A 181 -36.77 -31.34 10.13
CA GLU A 181 -35.40 -31.13 10.63
C GLU A 181 -34.60 -30.11 9.79
N ILE A 182 -35.09 -29.73 8.61
CA ILE A 182 -34.34 -28.90 7.64
C ILE A 182 -35.19 -27.69 7.26
N SER A 183 -34.66 -26.51 7.56
CA SER A 183 -35.24 -25.22 7.18
C SER A 183 -34.28 -24.43 6.29
N ALA A 184 -34.80 -23.86 5.21
CA ALA A 184 -34.09 -22.91 4.36
C ALA A 184 -34.49 -21.49 4.74
N PHE A 185 -33.54 -20.57 4.78
CA PHE A 185 -33.79 -19.18 5.15
C PHE A 185 -33.29 -18.25 4.06
N ALA A 186 -34.13 -17.33 3.62
CA ALA A 186 -33.75 -16.22 2.74
C ALA A 186 -34.04 -14.92 3.46
N GLY A 187 -33.09 -13.99 3.50
CA GLY A 187 -33.30 -12.74 4.22
C GLY A 187 -32.18 -11.73 4.02
N GLY A 188 -32.52 -10.47 4.24
CA GLY A 188 -31.58 -9.38 4.29
C GLY A 188 -31.13 -9.11 5.72
N PHE A 189 -29.95 -8.51 5.86
CA PHE A 189 -29.56 -7.92 7.13
C PHE A 189 -28.94 -6.55 6.91
N TYR A 190 -29.21 -5.67 7.85
CA TYR A 190 -28.55 -4.38 7.99
C TYR A 190 -27.68 -4.45 9.24
N HIS A 191 -26.38 -4.21 9.09
CA HIS A 191 -25.43 -4.17 10.21
C HIS A 191 -24.85 -2.76 10.31
N ARG A 192 -24.86 -2.17 11.50
CA ARG A 192 -24.29 -0.85 11.74
C ARG A 192 -23.56 -0.83 13.07
N VAL A 193 -22.34 -0.31 13.02
CA VAL A 193 -21.53 0.01 14.20
C VAL A 193 -21.97 1.39 14.70
N VAL A 194 -22.20 1.53 16.01
CA VAL A 194 -22.58 2.79 16.65
C VAL A 194 -21.35 3.70 16.71
N GLY A 195 -21.54 4.96 16.29
CA GLY A 195 -20.48 5.96 16.15
C GLY A 195 -20.27 6.38 14.69
N ASP A 196 -19.23 7.18 14.46
CA ASP A 196 -18.76 7.67 13.16
C ASP A 196 -18.02 6.62 12.31
N GLY A 197 -17.85 5.41 12.85
CA GLY A 197 -17.05 4.36 12.22
C GLY A 197 -15.53 4.59 12.34
N VAL A 198 -15.08 5.66 13.01
CA VAL A 198 -13.67 6.03 13.17
C VAL A 198 -13.14 5.44 14.47
N TYR A 199 -12.23 4.48 14.40
CA TYR A 199 -11.53 4.01 15.59
C TYR A 199 -10.40 4.98 15.90
N ASP A 200 -10.71 6.02 16.68
CA ASP A 200 -9.70 6.78 17.39
C ASP A 200 -9.07 5.84 18.42
N ASP A 201 -7.74 5.79 18.51
CA ASP A 201 -6.97 4.92 19.42
C ASP A 201 -6.82 3.44 19.03
N LEU A 202 -6.62 3.13 17.75
CA LEU A 202 -5.98 1.86 17.40
C LEU A 202 -4.50 1.94 17.79
N PRO A 203 -4.00 1.10 18.72
CA PRO A 203 -2.59 1.15 19.12
C PRO A 203 -1.73 0.80 17.91
N ALA A 204 -1.04 1.80 17.38
CA ALA A 204 -0.05 1.62 16.34
C ALA A 204 1.18 0.98 16.96
N GLN A 205 1.61 -0.18 16.43
CA GLN A 205 2.97 -0.66 16.73
C GLN A 205 3.95 0.23 15.98
N LEU A 206 4.55 1.17 16.72
CA LEU A 206 5.75 1.86 16.31
C LEU A 206 6.87 0.83 16.12
N PRO A 207 7.54 0.79 14.96
CA PRO A 207 8.77 0.03 14.83
C PRO A 207 9.76 0.55 15.88
N LEU A 208 10.15 -0.31 16.83
CA LEU A 208 11.18 0.05 17.81
C LEU A 208 12.49 0.38 17.06
N PRO A 209 13.23 1.42 17.49
CA PRO A 209 14.49 1.83 16.86
C PRO A 209 15.62 0.80 16.99
#